data_AF-A0A2N6BN15-F1
#
_entry.id   AF-A0A2N6BN15-F1
#
_cell.length_a   1.000
_cell.length_b   1.000
_cell.length_c   1.000
_cell.angle_alpha   90.00
_cell.angle_beta   90.00
_cell.angle_gamma   90.00
#
_symmetry.space_group_name_H-M   'P 1'
#
loop_
_entity.id
_entity.type
_entity.pdbx_description
1 polymer ?
#
loop_
_entity_poly.entity_id
_entity_poly.type
_entity_poly.pdbx_seq_one_letter_code
_entity_poly.pdbx_strand_id
1 'polypeptide(L)'
;DLGNPSNPGNFLPYPNSEDDSTFSVEAERIAIGGMEAAYAFGSYTDVTSLGSFGTNVDECFSAVFHGTFDISDSDPLDGVYDGMNEYLDTDIPFIACFPDLGETPEPAPLVIFQHGLGSDKSAIFGIADRLAANGIASLAIDAPFHGGRAYDLGGGNYVPFFSANIMMDRLNVYQSSFDLGFPTLFAFLGGFDLNEDTVPDFAPEEIHFGAHSLGSIIGSTYLNGNPVPSKAMISGLSSNLANVLDKTNIGSLGDMVESLGYTKGTAEYYVFLNLAQWLMDPVDGAYMGVGEYDFENMIPRTGMTLAIISESDPVVPESSGRAFLKDAGINLTAVKTTDLINTALPMPGGFLYAIDGENNPIPMDHSFEYYPDLGGDLYEVAQDQIADFFLPDDN
;
A
#
# COMPACT_ATOMS: atom_id res chain seq x y z
N ASP A 1 25.78 -17.87 7.33
CA ASP A 1 25.65 -18.55 8.63
C ASP A 1 24.22 -18.35 9.08
N LEU A 2 23.35 -19.35 8.89
CA LEU A 2 21.88 -19.18 8.88
C LEU A 2 21.21 -19.62 10.20
N GLY A 3 22.01 -19.87 11.25
CA GLY A 3 21.52 -20.40 12.53
C GLY A 3 21.52 -19.40 13.69
N ASN A 4 21.72 -18.11 13.43
CA ASN A 4 21.83 -17.09 14.48
C ASN A 4 20.88 -15.89 14.24
N PRO A 5 19.73 -15.79 14.96
CA PRO A 5 18.79 -14.69 14.79
C PRO A 5 19.31 -13.33 15.29
N SER A 6 20.46 -13.28 15.97
CA SER A 6 21.11 -12.03 16.40
C SER A 6 22.06 -11.41 15.37
N ASN A 7 22.18 -12.00 14.18
CA ASN A 7 22.99 -11.44 13.09
C ASN A 7 22.27 -11.69 11.76
N PRO A 8 21.42 -10.76 11.26
CA PRO A 8 20.77 -10.92 9.98
C PRO A 8 21.83 -11.17 8.90
N GLY A 9 21.52 -12.07 7.96
CA GLY A 9 22.48 -12.50 6.95
C GLY A 9 23.10 -11.31 6.24
N ASN A 10 24.41 -11.11 6.42
CA ASN A 10 25.14 -9.95 5.92
C ASN A 10 25.31 -10.04 4.39
N PHE A 11 24.22 -9.78 3.66
CA PHE A 11 24.14 -9.63 2.21
C PHE A 11 24.76 -8.29 1.81
N LEU A 12 26.07 -8.18 2.05
CA LEU A 12 26.91 -6.99 1.90
C LEU A 12 26.51 -5.82 2.81
N PRO A 13 27.46 -5.03 3.31
CA PRO A 13 27.14 -3.71 3.83
C PRO A 13 26.68 -2.85 2.65
N TYR A 14 25.40 -2.46 2.65
CA TYR A 14 24.92 -1.36 1.81
C TYR A 14 25.82 -0.14 2.03
N PRO A 15 26.23 0.57 0.98
CA PRO A 15 27.19 1.66 1.11
C PRO A 15 26.55 2.82 1.87
N ASN A 16 26.99 3.03 3.12
CA ASN A 16 26.76 4.29 3.82
C ASN A 16 27.42 5.42 3.02
N SER A 17 26.64 6.14 2.21
CA SER A 17 27.08 7.36 1.53
C SER A 17 25.95 8.39 1.51
N GLU A 18 26.29 9.62 1.91
CA GLU A 18 25.41 10.78 2.05
C GLU A 18 24.96 11.38 0.70
N ASP A 19 24.91 10.56 -0.36
CA ASP A 19 24.75 10.93 -1.78
C ASP A 19 23.78 9.96 -2.53
N ASP A 20 22.90 9.23 -1.83
CA ASP A 20 22.01 8.21 -2.43
C ASP A 20 20.75 8.82 -3.11
N SER A 21 20.95 9.89 -3.87
CA SER A 21 19.89 10.77 -4.39
C SER A 21 19.46 10.45 -5.82
N THR A 22 19.86 9.30 -6.41
CA THR A 22 19.65 9.07 -7.85
C THR A 22 18.41 8.25 -8.18
N PHE A 23 18.07 7.21 -7.41
CA PHE A 23 16.85 6.42 -7.67
C PHE A 23 15.66 6.92 -6.82
N SER A 24 15.92 7.62 -5.72
CA SER A 24 14.89 8.36 -4.95
C SER A 24 14.27 9.46 -5.83
N VAL A 25 15.10 10.16 -6.60
CA VAL A 25 14.66 11.09 -7.66
C VAL A 25 13.90 10.39 -8.81
N GLU A 26 14.06 9.07 -9.04
CA GLU A 26 13.19 8.36 -9.99
C GLU A 26 11.79 8.15 -9.41
N ALA A 27 11.66 7.69 -8.16
CA ALA A 27 10.36 7.51 -7.50
C ALA A 27 9.61 8.84 -7.26
N GLU A 28 10.32 9.87 -6.79
CA GLU A 28 9.79 11.23 -6.67
C GLU A 28 9.18 11.68 -8.01
N ARG A 29 9.89 11.48 -9.13
CA ARG A 29 9.40 11.83 -10.47
C ARG A 29 8.27 10.92 -10.98
N ILE A 30 8.07 9.73 -10.42
CA ILE A 30 6.97 8.82 -10.76
C ILE A 30 5.70 9.23 -10.00
N ALA A 31 5.79 9.45 -8.69
CA ALA A 31 4.65 9.87 -7.87
C ALA A 31 4.21 11.30 -8.22
N ILE A 32 5.16 12.23 -8.38
CA ILE A 32 4.87 13.57 -8.93
C ILE A 32 4.39 13.47 -10.38
N GLY A 33 4.97 12.58 -11.19
CA GLY A 33 4.53 12.36 -12.58
C GLY A 33 3.07 11.90 -12.69
N GLY A 34 2.60 11.04 -11.78
CA GLY A 34 1.20 10.65 -11.66
C GLY A 34 0.30 11.83 -11.33
N MET A 35 0.70 12.67 -10.39
CA MET A 35 -0.01 13.92 -10.06
C MET A 35 0.04 14.95 -11.22
N GLU A 36 1.14 15.09 -11.95
CA GLU A 36 1.23 15.97 -13.12
C GLU A 36 0.33 15.49 -14.27
N ALA A 37 0.27 14.18 -14.52
CA ALA A 37 -0.62 13.59 -15.51
C ALA A 37 -2.09 13.73 -15.11
N ALA A 38 -2.43 13.46 -13.84
CA ALA A 38 -3.77 13.66 -13.30
C ALA A 38 -4.22 15.14 -13.39
N TYR A 39 -3.30 16.10 -13.25
CA TYR A 39 -3.60 17.53 -13.39
C TYR A 39 -3.83 17.94 -14.85
N ALA A 40 -3.09 17.34 -15.79
CA ALA A 40 -3.14 17.69 -17.21
C ALA A 40 -4.30 17.02 -17.96
N PHE A 41 -4.62 15.77 -17.62
CA PHE A 41 -5.51 14.91 -18.40
C PHE A 41 -6.58 14.18 -17.57
N GLY A 42 -6.38 14.08 -16.25
CA GLY A 42 -7.21 13.24 -15.40
C GLY A 42 -8.68 13.63 -15.43
N SER A 43 -9.53 12.62 -15.52
CA SER A 43 -10.96 12.70 -15.23
C SER A 43 -11.43 11.38 -14.63
N TYR A 44 -12.50 11.40 -13.85
CA TYR A 44 -13.18 10.16 -13.44
C TYR A 44 -14.55 10.07 -14.09
N THR A 45 -14.98 8.84 -14.42
CA THR A 45 -16.25 8.55 -15.08
C THR A 45 -16.92 7.31 -14.49
N ASP A 46 -18.13 7.00 -14.98
CA ASP A 46 -18.96 5.85 -14.58
C ASP A 46 -19.18 5.68 -13.07
N VAL A 47 -19.25 6.80 -12.34
CA VAL A 47 -19.56 6.81 -10.91
C VAL A 47 -20.96 6.26 -10.67
N THR A 48 -21.01 5.19 -9.88
CA THR A 48 -22.25 4.56 -9.43
C THR A 48 -22.26 4.44 -7.92
N SER A 49 -23.39 4.79 -7.31
CA SER A 49 -23.64 4.57 -5.88
C SER A 49 -24.38 3.25 -5.70
N LEU A 50 -23.93 2.42 -4.76
CA LEU A 50 -24.67 1.24 -4.31
C LEU A 50 -25.80 1.58 -3.32
N GLY A 51 -25.91 2.86 -2.94
CA GLY A 51 -26.81 3.36 -1.90
C GLY A 51 -26.24 3.19 -0.50
N SER A 52 -27.01 3.63 0.50
CA SER A 52 -26.69 3.39 1.91
C SER A 52 -26.95 1.92 2.27
N PHE A 53 -25.96 1.28 2.87
CA PHE A 53 -26.09 -0.06 3.40
C PHE A 53 -26.87 0.01 4.73
N GLY A 54 -28.15 -0.33 4.63
CA GLY A 54 -29.14 0.03 5.65
C GLY A 54 -29.22 -0.94 6.81
N THR A 55 -28.59 -0.58 7.93
CA THR A 55 -29.02 -0.93 9.30
C THR A 55 -29.19 -2.43 9.62
N ASN A 56 -28.09 -3.16 9.84
CA ASN A 56 -28.03 -4.26 10.82
C ASN A 56 -26.59 -4.51 11.25
N VAL A 57 -26.24 -4.00 12.43
CA VAL A 57 -24.93 -4.07 13.12
C VAL A 57 -23.74 -3.52 12.32
N ASP A 58 -23.12 -2.50 12.91
CA ASP A 58 -21.69 -2.14 12.79
C ASP A 58 -21.14 -1.69 11.41
N GLU A 59 -21.95 -1.61 10.36
CA GLU A 59 -21.63 -0.87 9.13
C GLU A 59 -21.74 0.66 9.37
N CYS A 60 -20.63 1.40 9.27
CA CYS A 60 -20.56 2.83 9.61
C CYS A 60 -20.44 3.77 8.40
N PHE A 61 -20.33 3.24 7.18
CA PHE A 61 -20.34 4.05 5.95
C PHE A 61 -21.77 4.38 5.48
N SER A 62 -22.01 5.64 5.11
CA SER A 62 -23.28 6.17 4.59
C SER A 62 -23.52 5.82 3.13
N ALA A 63 -22.45 5.63 2.35
CA ALA A 63 -22.49 5.28 0.93
C ALA A 63 -21.19 4.60 0.48
N VAL A 64 -21.32 3.76 -0.56
CA VAL A 64 -20.18 3.25 -1.34
C VAL A 64 -20.37 3.68 -2.79
N PHE A 65 -19.34 4.33 -3.33
CA PHE A 65 -19.23 4.74 -4.72
C PHE A 65 -18.13 3.94 -5.41
N HIS A 66 -18.29 3.73 -6.71
CA HIS A 66 -17.24 3.13 -7.54
C HIS A 66 -17.34 3.68 -8.95
N GLY A 67 -16.20 3.83 -9.59
CA GLY A 67 -16.01 4.44 -10.90
C GLY A 67 -14.59 4.19 -11.40
N THR A 68 -14.17 4.95 -12.41
CA THR A 68 -12.88 4.75 -13.09
C THR A 68 -12.19 6.08 -13.33
N PHE A 69 -10.89 6.19 -13.06
CA PHE A 69 -10.08 7.27 -13.64
C PHE A 69 -9.64 6.87 -15.04
N ASP A 70 -9.90 7.72 -16.02
CA ASP A 70 -9.39 7.59 -17.39
C ASP A 70 -8.03 8.30 -17.46
N ILE A 71 -6.98 7.53 -17.81
CA ILE A 71 -5.61 8.03 -17.99
C ILE A 71 -5.16 8.00 -19.45
N SER A 72 -6.09 7.83 -20.40
CA SER A 72 -5.79 7.90 -21.82
C SER A 72 -5.40 9.32 -22.23
N ASP A 73 -4.39 9.43 -23.10
CA ASP A 73 -4.05 10.72 -23.71
C ASP A 73 -5.16 11.10 -24.70
N SER A 74 -5.94 12.11 -24.32
CA SER A 74 -7.07 12.61 -25.09
C SER A 74 -6.68 13.67 -26.14
N ASP A 75 -5.38 14.00 -26.33
CA ASP A 75 -4.96 14.93 -27.38
C ASP A 75 -5.25 14.34 -28.78
N PRO A 76 -6.19 14.92 -29.56
CA PRO A 76 -6.53 14.43 -30.89
C PRO A 76 -5.41 14.64 -31.93
N LEU A 77 -4.29 15.24 -31.55
CA LEU A 77 -3.16 15.56 -32.41
C LEU A 77 -2.00 14.55 -32.33
N ASP A 78 -1.82 13.80 -31.24
CA ASP A 78 -0.66 12.91 -31.08
C ASP A 78 -0.90 11.47 -31.57
N GLY A 79 -1.30 11.37 -32.84
CA GLY A 79 -1.43 10.10 -33.59
C GLY A 79 -0.10 9.36 -33.84
N VAL A 80 0.90 9.52 -32.97
CA VAL A 80 2.21 8.85 -33.00
C VAL A 80 2.23 7.65 -32.03
N TYR A 81 1.43 7.67 -30.96
CA TYR A 81 1.37 6.60 -29.95
C TYR A 81 0.19 5.62 -30.10
N ASP A 82 -0.73 5.87 -31.04
CA ASP A 82 -1.90 5.02 -31.38
C ASP A 82 -1.55 3.54 -31.62
N GLY A 83 -0.31 3.23 -32.01
CA GLY A 83 0.20 1.86 -32.15
C GLY A 83 0.51 1.09 -30.86
N MET A 84 0.37 1.71 -29.68
CA MET A 84 0.53 1.06 -28.36
C MET A 84 -0.77 0.96 -27.54
N ASN A 85 -1.84 1.66 -27.95
CA ASN A 85 -3.06 1.81 -27.16
C ASN A 85 -3.91 0.53 -27.00
N GLU A 86 -3.71 -0.53 -27.81
CA GLU A 86 -4.45 -1.81 -27.62
C GLU A 86 -4.00 -2.63 -26.39
N TYR A 87 -2.93 -2.22 -25.68
CA TYR A 87 -2.39 -2.94 -24.52
C TYR A 87 -2.05 -2.05 -23.32
N LEU A 88 -2.35 -0.75 -23.37
CA LEU A 88 -2.17 0.15 -22.24
C LEU A 88 -3.43 0.11 -21.36
N ASP A 89 -3.23 -0.25 -20.11
CA ASP A 89 -4.24 -0.28 -19.05
C ASP A 89 -4.55 1.16 -18.63
N THR A 90 -5.47 1.79 -19.36
CA THR A 90 -5.81 3.23 -19.26
C THR A 90 -6.99 3.53 -18.33
N ASP A 91 -7.61 2.50 -17.77
CA ASP A 91 -8.71 2.61 -16.81
C ASP A 91 -8.19 2.22 -15.42
N ILE A 92 -8.30 3.11 -14.43
CA ILE A 92 -7.98 2.80 -13.03
C ILE A 92 -9.31 2.72 -12.26
N PRO A 93 -9.87 1.51 -12.01
CA PRO A 93 -11.09 1.35 -11.24
C PRO A 93 -10.84 1.69 -9.78
N PHE A 94 -11.72 2.50 -9.19
CA PHE A 94 -11.70 2.85 -7.78
C PHE A 94 -12.99 2.46 -7.07
N ILE A 95 -12.90 2.36 -5.75
CA ILE A 95 -14.02 2.27 -4.83
C ILE A 95 -13.79 3.27 -3.70
N ALA A 96 -14.82 4.01 -3.30
CA ALA A 96 -14.77 5.01 -2.24
C ALA A 96 -15.92 4.76 -1.25
N CYS A 97 -15.59 4.70 0.05
CA CYS A 97 -16.54 4.51 1.14
C CYS A 97 -16.62 5.81 1.95
N PHE A 98 -17.83 6.29 2.18
CA PHE A 98 -18.11 7.57 2.83
C PHE A 98 -18.64 7.38 4.25
N PRO A 99 -18.17 8.16 5.24
CA PRO A 99 -18.76 8.18 6.59
C PRO A 99 -20.18 8.77 6.59
N ASP A 100 -20.96 8.51 7.65
CA ASP A 100 -22.17 9.29 7.95
C ASP A 100 -21.79 10.58 8.69
N LEU A 101 -21.82 11.70 7.96
CA LEU A 101 -21.47 13.04 8.44
C LEU A 101 -22.70 13.86 8.88
N GLY A 102 -23.91 13.27 8.84
CA GLY A 102 -25.15 13.93 9.23
C GLY A 102 -25.68 14.97 8.23
N GLU A 103 -26.56 15.88 8.69
CA GLU A 103 -27.36 16.76 7.83
C GLU A 103 -26.59 17.93 7.16
N THR A 104 -25.33 18.14 7.54
CA THR A 104 -24.43 19.14 6.92
C THR A 104 -23.02 18.55 6.81
N PRO A 105 -22.75 17.73 5.77
CA PRO A 105 -21.42 17.16 5.58
C PRO A 105 -20.40 18.28 5.34
N GLU A 106 -19.35 18.30 6.14
CA GLU A 106 -18.07 18.93 5.79
C GLU A 106 -17.23 17.91 5.01
N PRO A 107 -16.25 18.32 4.18
CA PRO A 107 -15.41 17.37 3.44
C PRO A 107 -14.70 16.40 4.41
N ALA A 108 -14.70 15.10 4.12
CA ALA A 108 -14.14 14.09 5.04
C ALA A 108 -12.60 13.96 4.90
N PRO A 109 -11.86 13.71 6.00
CA PRO A 109 -10.52 13.13 5.92
C PRO A 109 -10.51 11.88 5.04
N LEU A 110 -9.45 11.63 4.29
CA LEU A 110 -9.39 10.55 3.30
C LEU A 110 -8.18 9.64 3.50
N VAL A 111 -8.41 8.34 3.69
CA VAL A 111 -7.36 7.30 3.55
C VAL A 111 -7.40 6.72 2.14
N ILE A 112 -6.36 6.98 1.34
CA ILE A 112 -6.12 6.30 0.07
C ILE A 112 -5.43 4.96 0.34
N PHE A 113 -5.95 3.86 -0.19
CA PHE A 113 -5.55 2.51 0.18
C PHE A 113 -5.07 1.65 -1.00
N GLN A 114 -3.99 0.89 -0.79
CA GLN A 114 -3.49 -0.11 -1.75
C GLN A 114 -3.50 -1.54 -1.18
N HIS A 115 -4.19 -2.43 -1.90
CA HIS A 115 -4.41 -3.83 -1.53
C HIS A 115 -3.18 -4.76 -1.73
N GLY A 116 -3.25 -5.95 -1.11
CA GLY A 116 -2.24 -7.02 -1.26
C GLY A 116 -2.30 -7.83 -2.57
N LEU A 117 -1.29 -8.68 -2.80
CA LEU A 117 -1.19 -9.53 -4.00
C LEU A 117 -2.33 -10.55 -4.04
N GLY A 118 -3.02 -10.67 -5.17
CA GLY A 118 -4.14 -11.60 -5.35
C GLY A 118 -5.46 -11.15 -4.72
N SER A 119 -5.51 -9.92 -4.20
CA SER A 119 -6.71 -9.21 -3.78
C SER A 119 -7.12 -8.16 -4.85
N ASP A 120 -8.06 -7.29 -4.53
CA ASP A 120 -8.47 -6.14 -5.35
C ASP A 120 -8.86 -4.95 -4.46
N LYS A 121 -9.28 -3.83 -5.05
CA LYS A 121 -9.67 -2.61 -4.31
C LYS A 121 -10.71 -2.83 -3.21
N SER A 122 -11.54 -3.87 -3.27
CA SER A 122 -12.50 -4.21 -2.21
C SER A 122 -11.85 -4.62 -0.88
N ALA A 123 -10.53 -4.89 -0.87
CA ALA A 123 -9.74 -5.06 0.36
C ALA A 123 -9.93 -3.92 1.38
N ILE A 124 -10.26 -2.70 0.93
CA ILE A 124 -10.53 -1.56 1.81
C ILE A 124 -11.69 -1.81 2.78
N PHE A 125 -12.66 -2.67 2.45
CA PHE A 125 -13.71 -3.07 3.40
C PHE A 125 -13.15 -3.76 4.65
N GLY A 126 -11.91 -4.26 4.59
CA GLY A 126 -11.17 -4.74 5.75
C GLY A 126 -10.88 -3.68 6.82
N ILE A 127 -11.02 -2.37 6.54
CA ILE A 127 -10.91 -1.27 7.53
C ILE A 127 -11.92 -0.13 7.33
N ALA A 128 -12.67 -0.08 6.23
CA ALA A 128 -13.56 1.02 5.86
C ALA A 128 -14.59 1.36 6.94
N ASP A 129 -15.15 0.36 7.63
CA ASP A 129 -16.12 0.61 8.71
C ASP A 129 -15.52 1.33 9.91
N ARG A 130 -14.30 0.97 10.35
CA ARG A 130 -13.67 1.63 11.49
C ARG A 130 -13.17 3.02 11.12
N LEU A 131 -12.72 3.23 9.88
CA LEU A 131 -12.46 4.56 9.34
C LEU A 131 -13.73 5.42 9.32
N ALA A 132 -14.83 4.89 8.78
CA ALA A 132 -16.10 5.60 8.69
C ALA A 132 -16.71 5.93 10.07
N ALA A 133 -16.54 5.04 11.06
CA ALA A 133 -16.91 5.28 12.46
C ALA A 133 -16.17 6.48 13.08
N ASN A 134 -14.93 6.72 12.64
CA ASN A 134 -14.10 7.86 13.03
C ASN A 134 -14.34 9.10 12.14
N GLY A 135 -15.33 9.09 11.23
CA GLY A 135 -15.63 10.19 10.32
C GLY A 135 -14.67 10.29 9.13
N ILE A 136 -13.89 9.25 8.86
CA ILE A 136 -12.83 9.22 7.84
C ILE A 136 -13.34 8.44 6.63
N ALA A 137 -13.27 9.04 5.45
CA ALA A 137 -13.53 8.36 4.19
C ALA A 137 -12.33 7.50 3.76
N SER A 138 -12.60 6.53 2.88
CA SER A 138 -11.56 5.68 2.32
C SER A 138 -11.74 5.50 0.82
N LEU A 139 -10.65 5.46 0.07
CA LEU A 139 -10.66 5.19 -1.37
C LEU A 139 -9.57 4.18 -1.73
N ALA A 140 -9.89 3.14 -2.49
CA ALA A 140 -8.91 2.18 -2.99
C ALA A 140 -8.99 2.02 -4.51
N ILE A 141 -7.85 1.70 -5.13
CA ILE A 141 -7.73 1.41 -6.56
C ILE A 141 -7.22 -0.01 -6.81
N ASP A 142 -7.59 -0.58 -7.96
CA ASP A 142 -6.97 -1.84 -8.41
C ASP A 142 -5.55 -1.57 -8.91
N ALA A 143 -4.57 -2.35 -8.45
CA ALA A 143 -3.25 -2.40 -9.06
C ALA A 143 -3.33 -3.04 -10.47
N PRO A 144 -2.35 -2.79 -11.37
CA PRO A 144 -2.25 -3.49 -12.65
C PRO A 144 -2.41 -5.00 -12.49
N PHE A 145 -3.16 -5.62 -13.41
CA PHE A 145 -3.49 -7.05 -13.41
C PHE A 145 -4.29 -7.58 -12.21
N HIS A 146 -4.82 -6.72 -11.33
CA HIS A 146 -5.70 -7.10 -10.22
C HIS A 146 -7.13 -6.57 -10.42
N GLY A 147 -8.11 -7.17 -9.73
CA GLY A 147 -9.50 -6.71 -9.74
C GLY A 147 -10.09 -6.51 -11.14
N GLY A 148 -10.58 -5.30 -11.41
CA GLY A 148 -11.12 -4.87 -12.70
C GLY A 148 -10.07 -4.74 -13.81
N ARG A 149 -8.78 -4.70 -13.46
CA ARG A 149 -7.63 -4.61 -14.38
C ARG A 149 -7.01 -5.99 -14.69
N ALA A 150 -7.60 -7.07 -14.19
CA ALA A 150 -7.12 -8.44 -14.40
C ALA A 150 -7.34 -8.93 -15.85
N TYR A 151 -6.26 -9.32 -16.52
CA TYR A 151 -6.29 -9.78 -17.92
C TYR A 151 -6.22 -11.32 -18.03
N ASP A 152 -7.30 -11.98 -18.45
CA ASP A 152 -7.32 -13.45 -18.70
C ASP A 152 -6.68 -13.76 -20.07
N LEU A 153 -5.56 -14.50 -20.04
CA LEU A 153 -4.90 -15.07 -21.23
C LEU A 153 -5.69 -16.25 -21.84
N GLY A 154 -6.76 -16.67 -21.15
CA GLY A 154 -7.71 -17.68 -21.58
C GLY A 154 -7.70 -18.90 -20.67
N GLY A 155 -8.88 -19.30 -20.24
CA GLY A 155 -9.07 -20.50 -19.40
C GLY A 155 -8.81 -20.26 -17.91
N GLY A 156 -8.89 -19.01 -17.46
CA GLY A 156 -8.62 -18.63 -16.07
C GLY A 156 -7.13 -18.47 -15.76
N ASN A 157 -6.33 -18.14 -16.78
CA ASN A 157 -4.90 -17.91 -16.64
C ASN A 157 -4.65 -16.41 -16.74
N TYR A 158 -4.60 -15.73 -15.60
CA TYR A 158 -4.42 -14.28 -15.58
C TYR A 158 -2.94 -13.91 -15.74
N VAL A 159 -2.67 -12.73 -16.33
CA VAL A 159 -1.34 -12.12 -16.29
C VAL A 159 -0.98 -11.85 -14.83
N PRO A 160 0.17 -12.34 -14.31
CA PRO A 160 0.55 -12.09 -12.93
C PRO A 160 1.32 -10.77 -12.79
N PHE A 161 1.14 -10.09 -11.66
CA PHE A 161 1.89 -8.87 -11.32
C PHE A 161 3.40 -9.12 -11.15
N PHE A 162 3.77 -10.28 -10.60
CA PHE A 162 5.15 -10.76 -10.54
C PHE A 162 5.32 -11.94 -11.51
N SER A 163 6.40 -11.93 -12.29
CA SER A 163 6.57 -12.78 -13.45
C SER A 163 8.02 -13.19 -13.69
N ALA A 164 8.24 -14.06 -14.66
CA ALA A 164 9.58 -14.38 -15.15
C ALA A 164 10.33 -13.15 -15.74
N ASN A 165 9.67 -12.01 -15.92
CA ASN A 165 10.25 -10.77 -16.44
C ASN A 165 10.31 -9.68 -15.36
N ILE A 166 11.28 -9.82 -14.46
CA ILE A 166 11.55 -8.91 -13.32
C ILE A 166 11.67 -7.42 -13.72
N MET A 167 11.99 -7.11 -14.98
CA MET A 167 11.97 -5.71 -15.45
C MET A 167 10.55 -5.19 -15.65
N MET A 168 9.62 -6.00 -16.14
CA MET A 168 8.19 -5.64 -16.21
C MET A 168 7.57 -5.60 -14.82
N ASP A 169 7.93 -6.52 -13.93
CA ASP A 169 7.46 -6.53 -12.55
C ASP A 169 7.74 -5.20 -11.83
N ARG A 170 8.92 -4.59 -12.08
CA ARG A 170 9.23 -3.24 -11.58
C ARG A 170 8.34 -2.17 -12.20
N LEU A 171 8.11 -2.25 -13.51
CA LEU A 171 7.22 -1.32 -14.21
C LEU A 171 5.78 -1.41 -13.67
N ASN A 172 5.32 -2.59 -13.24
CA ASN A 172 4.02 -2.76 -12.59
C ASN A 172 3.96 -2.00 -11.25
N VAL A 173 5.03 -2.01 -10.45
CA VAL A 173 5.12 -1.21 -9.20
C VAL A 173 5.19 0.29 -9.48
N TYR A 174 5.96 0.71 -10.50
CA TYR A 174 6.00 2.10 -10.95
C TYR A 174 4.64 2.59 -11.45
N GLN A 175 3.94 1.80 -12.28
CA GLN A 175 2.60 2.11 -12.76
C GLN A 175 1.62 2.23 -11.60
N SER A 176 1.63 1.28 -10.65
CA SER A 176 0.78 1.36 -9.44
C SER A 176 1.04 2.64 -8.63
N SER A 177 2.31 3.07 -8.53
CA SER A 177 2.70 4.28 -7.81
C SER A 177 2.27 5.57 -8.53
N PHE A 178 2.29 5.55 -9.86
CA PHE A 178 1.77 6.61 -10.73
C PHE A 178 0.24 6.70 -10.65
N ASP A 179 -0.44 5.55 -10.68
CA ASP A 179 -1.90 5.43 -10.60
C ASP A 179 -2.45 5.98 -9.28
N LEU A 180 -1.77 5.73 -8.15
CA LEU A 180 -2.08 6.34 -6.84
C LEU A 180 -1.97 7.87 -6.84
N GLY A 181 -1.25 8.48 -7.79
CA GLY A 181 -1.21 9.94 -7.98
C GLY A 181 -2.55 10.55 -8.38
N PHE A 182 -3.42 9.79 -9.06
CA PHE A 182 -4.73 10.26 -9.54
C PHE A 182 -5.72 10.55 -8.40
N PRO A 183 -6.12 9.58 -7.54
CA PRO A 183 -7.01 9.87 -6.42
C PRO A 183 -6.41 10.89 -5.45
N THR A 184 -5.08 10.89 -5.29
CA THR A 184 -4.37 11.82 -4.42
C THR A 184 -4.50 13.26 -4.89
N LEU A 185 -4.23 13.54 -6.17
CA LEU A 185 -4.40 14.88 -6.72
C LEU A 185 -5.88 15.28 -6.73
N PHE A 186 -6.78 14.39 -7.12
CA PHE A 186 -8.21 14.69 -7.18
C PHE A 186 -8.76 15.10 -5.80
N ALA A 187 -8.36 14.41 -4.73
CA ALA A 187 -8.69 14.83 -3.37
C ALA A 187 -8.03 16.18 -3.01
N PHE A 188 -6.73 16.34 -3.29
CA PHE A 188 -5.96 17.54 -2.96
C PHE A 188 -6.45 18.81 -3.68
N LEU A 189 -7.09 18.67 -4.85
CA LEU A 189 -7.70 19.79 -5.57
C LEU A 189 -9.18 20.00 -5.26
N GLY A 190 -9.78 19.20 -4.36
CA GLY A 190 -11.21 19.22 -4.08
C GLY A 190 -12.06 18.84 -5.30
N GLY A 191 -11.53 17.96 -6.16
CA GLY A 191 -12.12 17.57 -7.44
C GLY A 191 -13.12 16.42 -7.37
N PHE A 192 -13.30 15.78 -6.20
CA PHE A 192 -14.36 14.80 -5.98
C PHE A 192 -15.66 15.47 -5.58
N ASP A 193 -16.67 15.25 -6.42
CA ASP A 193 -18.09 15.49 -6.18
C ASP A 193 -18.82 14.24 -6.71
N LEU A 194 -18.84 13.19 -5.88
CA LEU A 194 -19.43 11.87 -6.13
C LEU A 194 -20.92 11.85 -5.74
N ASN A 195 -21.34 12.79 -4.90
CA ASN A 195 -22.71 12.93 -4.43
C ASN A 195 -23.56 13.94 -5.27
N GLU A 196 -22.92 14.71 -6.16
CA GLU A 196 -23.48 15.75 -7.05
C GLU A 196 -24.06 17.00 -6.33
N ASP A 197 -23.58 17.35 -5.12
CA ASP A 197 -24.02 18.52 -4.34
C ASP A 197 -23.17 19.79 -4.54
N THR A 198 -22.07 19.71 -5.31
CA THR A 198 -21.11 20.78 -5.62
C THR A 198 -20.19 21.23 -4.47
N VAL A 199 -20.17 20.49 -3.35
CA VAL A 199 -19.16 20.61 -2.29
C VAL A 199 -18.11 19.50 -2.49
N PRO A 200 -16.80 19.79 -2.29
CA PRO A 200 -15.79 18.73 -2.30
C PRO A 200 -16.08 17.67 -1.24
N ASP A 201 -16.08 16.41 -1.64
CA ASP A 201 -16.36 15.27 -0.75
C ASP A 201 -15.26 15.00 0.29
N PHE A 202 -14.00 15.32 -0.05
CA PHE A 202 -12.83 15.01 0.77
C PHE A 202 -12.04 16.28 1.12
N ALA A 203 -11.52 16.33 2.34
CA ALA A 203 -10.71 17.41 2.89
C ALA A 203 -9.30 17.41 2.27
N PRO A 204 -8.93 18.44 1.48
CA PRO A 204 -7.62 18.49 0.81
C PRO A 204 -6.40 18.44 1.76
N GLU A 205 -6.56 18.93 2.98
CA GLU A 205 -5.54 18.96 4.04
C GLU A 205 -5.38 17.63 4.82
N GLU A 206 -6.40 16.76 4.81
CA GLU A 206 -6.46 15.54 5.62
C GLU A 206 -6.45 14.28 4.74
N ILE A 207 -5.53 14.27 3.77
CA ILE A 207 -5.25 13.10 2.93
C ILE A 207 -4.18 12.24 3.61
N HIS A 208 -4.43 10.94 3.64
CA HIS A 208 -3.62 9.93 4.30
C HIS A 208 -3.46 8.70 3.38
N PHE A 209 -2.56 7.79 3.74
CA PHE A 209 -2.30 6.58 2.97
C PHE A 209 -2.34 5.32 3.84
N GLY A 210 -2.90 4.23 3.31
CA GLY A 210 -2.92 2.92 3.92
C GLY A 210 -2.48 1.83 2.94
N ALA A 211 -1.79 0.80 3.41
CA ALA A 211 -1.26 -0.25 2.54
C ALA A 211 -1.12 -1.61 3.22
N HIS A 212 -1.36 -2.68 2.45
CA HIS A 212 -1.09 -4.05 2.88
C HIS A 212 -0.27 -4.86 1.87
N SER A 213 0.71 -5.64 2.36
CA SER A 213 1.46 -6.64 1.61
C SER A 213 2.10 -6.05 0.34
N LEU A 214 1.67 -6.45 -0.87
CA LEU A 214 2.09 -5.83 -2.13
C LEU A 214 1.86 -4.31 -2.14
N GLY A 215 0.74 -3.85 -1.61
CA GLY A 215 0.43 -2.44 -1.46
C GLY A 215 1.44 -1.67 -0.62
N SER A 216 2.19 -2.36 0.26
CA SER A 216 3.28 -1.77 1.04
C SER A 216 4.56 -1.58 0.21
N ILE A 217 4.81 -2.45 -0.78
CA ILE A 217 5.92 -2.30 -1.73
C ILE A 217 5.61 -1.14 -2.69
N ILE A 218 4.40 -1.11 -3.23
CA ILE A 218 3.88 0.01 -4.04
C ILE A 218 3.90 1.30 -3.22
N GLY A 219 3.35 1.27 -2.01
CA GLY A 219 3.28 2.38 -1.07
C GLY A 219 4.62 2.98 -0.72
N SER A 220 5.67 2.16 -0.59
CA SER A 220 7.04 2.65 -0.36
C SER A 220 7.52 3.53 -1.52
N THR A 221 7.29 3.09 -2.76
CA THR A 221 7.65 3.83 -3.98
C THR A 221 6.76 5.07 -4.15
N TYR A 222 5.46 4.96 -3.87
CA TYR A 222 4.49 6.05 -3.95
C TYR A 222 4.72 7.16 -2.91
N LEU A 223 5.07 6.82 -1.67
CA LEU A 223 5.36 7.78 -0.60
C LEU A 223 6.73 8.46 -0.75
N ASN A 224 7.67 7.83 -1.48
CA ASN A 224 8.98 8.42 -1.74
C ASN A 224 8.86 9.63 -2.68
N GLY A 225 8.95 10.83 -2.11
CA GLY A 225 8.84 12.09 -2.85
C GLY A 225 7.42 12.62 -3.05
N ASN A 226 6.37 11.89 -2.63
CA ASN A 226 5.02 12.45 -2.57
C ASN A 226 4.74 13.04 -1.17
N PRO A 227 4.58 14.36 -1.04
CA PRO A 227 4.32 14.97 0.25
C PRO A 227 2.86 14.86 0.71
N VAL A 228 1.90 14.66 -0.20
CA VAL A 228 0.47 14.90 0.06
C VAL A 228 -0.11 14.05 1.20
N PRO A 229 0.16 12.72 1.30
CA PRO A 229 -0.32 11.96 2.45
C PRO A 229 0.36 12.45 3.74
N SER A 230 -0.40 12.96 4.71
CA SER A 230 0.17 13.48 5.97
C SER A 230 0.42 12.40 7.02
N LYS A 231 -0.31 11.28 6.97
CA LYS A 231 -0.12 10.06 7.77
C LYS A 231 -0.09 8.82 6.86
N ALA A 232 0.70 7.80 7.24
CA ALA A 232 0.81 6.55 6.50
C ALA A 232 0.67 5.31 7.41
N MET A 233 -0.25 4.38 7.11
CA MET A 233 -0.26 3.04 7.69
C MET A 233 0.29 2.06 6.65
N ILE A 234 1.26 1.22 7.05
CA ILE A 234 1.86 0.21 6.16
C ILE A 234 1.96 -1.12 6.91
N SER A 235 1.39 -2.18 6.33
CA SER A 235 1.26 -3.50 6.97
C SER A 235 1.76 -4.63 6.07
N GLY A 236 2.47 -5.62 6.61
CA GLY A 236 3.14 -6.64 5.77
C GLY A 236 4.24 -6.05 4.89
N LEU A 237 4.84 -4.95 5.36
CA LEU A 237 5.95 -4.22 4.74
C LEU A 237 7.20 -5.08 4.56
N SER A 238 7.97 -4.82 3.50
CA SER A 238 9.16 -5.60 3.19
C SER A 238 10.30 -4.78 2.57
N SER A 239 11.50 -5.11 3.00
CA SER A 239 12.76 -4.79 2.33
C SER A 239 13.48 -6.07 1.92
N ASN A 240 14.39 -5.99 0.96
CA ASN A 240 15.08 -7.15 0.40
C ASN A 240 14.04 -8.13 -0.18
N LEU A 241 13.42 -7.72 -1.30
CA LEU A 241 12.43 -8.50 -2.05
C LEU A 241 12.97 -9.88 -2.47
N ALA A 242 14.28 -10.05 -2.65
CA ALA A 242 14.89 -11.35 -2.86
C ALA A 242 14.80 -12.29 -1.63
N ASN A 243 14.83 -11.76 -0.40
CA ASN A 243 14.54 -12.52 0.81
C ASN A 243 13.03 -12.85 0.91
N VAL A 244 12.13 -11.98 0.45
CA VAL A 244 10.71 -12.33 0.30
C VAL A 244 10.56 -13.51 -0.66
N LEU A 245 11.18 -13.44 -1.84
CA LEU A 245 11.18 -14.51 -2.85
C LEU A 245 11.85 -15.83 -2.37
N ASP A 246 12.78 -15.76 -1.41
CA ASP A 246 13.37 -16.95 -0.76
C ASP A 246 12.50 -17.52 0.38
N LYS A 247 11.71 -16.72 1.08
CA LYS A 247 10.98 -17.19 2.27
C LYS A 247 9.49 -17.42 2.07
N THR A 248 8.87 -16.72 1.12
CA THR A 248 7.43 -16.77 0.87
C THR A 248 6.92 -18.19 0.60
N ASN A 249 5.72 -18.47 1.11
CA ASN A 249 4.95 -19.67 0.84
C ASN A 249 4.07 -19.57 -0.43
N ILE A 250 4.03 -18.42 -1.11
CA ILE A 250 3.22 -18.21 -2.32
C ILE A 250 3.73 -19.15 -3.42
N GLY A 251 2.92 -20.17 -3.73
CA GLY A 251 3.27 -21.22 -4.69
C GLY A 251 3.63 -20.68 -6.08
N SER A 252 2.86 -19.71 -6.59
CA SER A 252 3.09 -19.12 -7.92
C SER A 252 4.44 -18.41 -8.05
N LEU A 253 4.98 -17.81 -6.98
CA LEU A 253 6.32 -17.23 -6.98
C LEU A 253 7.41 -18.31 -6.98
N GLY A 254 7.16 -19.46 -6.32
CA GLY A 254 8.00 -20.65 -6.44
C GLY A 254 8.01 -21.21 -7.86
N ASP A 255 6.83 -21.47 -8.42
CA ASP A 255 6.63 -21.98 -9.79
C ASP A 255 7.27 -21.06 -10.85
N MET A 256 7.16 -19.74 -10.65
CA MET A 256 7.82 -18.72 -11.48
C MET A 256 9.34 -18.89 -11.51
N VAL A 257 9.98 -19.06 -10.34
CA VAL A 257 11.45 -19.23 -10.28
C VAL A 257 11.89 -20.60 -10.83
N GLU A 258 11.10 -21.65 -10.62
CA GLU A 258 11.35 -22.94 -11.26
C GLU A 258 11.19 -22.86 -12.79
N SER A 259 10.25 -22.06 -13.31
CA SER A 259 10.07 -21.83 -14.76
C SER A 259 11.27 -21.14 -15.42
N LEU A 260 12.01 -20.31 -14.66
CA LEU A 260 13.28 -19.70 -15.08
C LEU A 260 14.46 -20.69 -15.07
N GLY A 261 14.26 -21.91 -14.59
CA GLY A 261 15.26 -22.98 -14.53
C GLY A 261 16.12 -22.96 -13.26
N TYR A 262 15.73 -22.22 -12.22
CA TYR A 262 16.44 -22.18 -10.94
C TYR A 262 15.77 -23.07 -9.90
N THR A 263 16.55 -23.90 -9.22
CA THR A 263 16.06 -24.76 -8.13
C THR A 263 16.38 -24.14 -6.78
N LYS A 264 15.36 -23.94 -5.94
CA LYS A 264 15.50 -23.32 -4.62
C LYS A 264 16.61 -24.00 -3.79
N GLY A 265 17.52 -23.18 -3.26
CA GLY A 265 18.64 -23.64 -2.43
C GLY A 265 19.92 -24.04 -3.18
N THR A 266 19.99 -23.99 -4.52
CA THR A 266 21.27 -24.16 -5.24
C THR A 266 22.08 -22.86 -5.31
N ALA A 267 23.35 -22.95 -5.70
CA ALA A 267 24.21 -21.78 -5.86
C ALA A 267 23.71 -20.83 -6.96
N GLU A 268 23.20 -21.39 -8.06
CA GLU A 268 22.63 -20.67 -9.20
C GLU A 268 21.38 -19.89 -8.78
N TYR A 269 20.53 -20.48 -7.94
CA TYR A 269 19.36 -19.82 -7.36
C TYR A 269 19.76 -18.63 -6.48
N TYR A 270 20.75 -18.76 -5.61
CA TYR A 270 21.22 -17.61 -4.81
C TYR A 270 21.90 -16.53 -5.67
N VAL A 271 22.58 -16.88 -6.77
CA VAL A 271 23.08 -15.89 -7.73
C VAL A 271 21.93 -15.18 -8.45
N PHE A 272 20.90 -15.91 -8.86
CA PHE A 272 19.68 -15.35 -9.42
C PHE A 272 19.02 -14.37 -8.44
N LEU A 273 18.84 -14.75 -7.17
CA LEU A 273 18.25 -13.86 -6.16
C LEU A 273 19.02 -12.54 -5.99
N ASN A 274 20.37 -12.55 -6.03
CA ASN A 274 21.14 -11.31 -5.97
C ASN A 274 20.94 -10.43 -7.22
N LEU A 275 20.83 -11.03 -8.42
CA LEU A 275 20.53 -10.29 -9.66
C LEU A 275 19.08 -9.78 -9.69
N ALA A 276 18.15 -10.55 -9.13
CA ALA A 276 16.75 -10.23 -8.95
C ALA A 276 16.50 -9.18 -7.85
N GLN A 277 17.50 -8.90 -7.00
CA GLN A 277 17.53 -7.79 -6.05
C GLN A 277 18.15 -6.53 -6.65
N TRP A 278 19.15 -6.64 -7.53
CA TRP A 278 19.72 -5.50 -8.26
C TRP A 278 18.78 -4.98 -9.36
N LEU A 279 18.01 -5.88 -9.98
CA LEU A 279 16.70 -5.52 -10.48
C LEU A 279 15.75 -5.40 -9.28
N MET A 280 14.73 -4.56 -9.29
CA MET A 280 13.85 -4.31 -8.13
C MET A 280 14.44 -3.49 -6.98
N ASP A 281 15.76 -3.33 -6.80
CA ASP A 281 16.32 -2.36 -5.82
C ASP A 281 15.65 -0.96 -5.93
N PRO A 282 15.41 -0.40 -7.13
CA PRO A 282 14.66 0.88 -7.29
C PRO A 282 13.15 0.82 -7.02
N VAL A 283 12.61 -0.26 -6.46
CA VAL A 283 11.26 -0.35 -5.85
C VAL A 283 11.28 -1.12 -4.53
N ASP A 284 12.47 -1.40 -3.99
CA ASP A 284 12.63 -2.11 -2.73
C ASP A 284 12.45 -1.13 -1.57
N GLY A 285 11.72 -1.54 -0.55
CA GLY A 285 11.50 -0.72 0.63
C GLY A 285 12.78 -0.36 1.40
N ALA A 286 13.89 -1.08 1.21
CA ALA A 286 15.21 -0.72 1.76
C ALA A 286 15.74 0.59 1.16
N TYR A 287 15.38 0.86 -0.10
CA TYR A 287 15.82 2.03 -0.84
C TYR A 287 14.78 3.16 -0.76
N MET A 288 13.50 2.83 -0.90
CA MET A 288 12.42 3.82 -0.92
C MET A 288 11.95 4.25 0.48
N GLY A 289 12.01 3.35 1.46
CA GLY A 289 11.50 3.59 2.82
C GLY A 289 10.08 4.13 2.80
N VAL A 290 9.85 5.23 3.53
CA VAL A 290 8.59 5.98 3.54
C VAL A 290 8.81 7.45 3.16
N GLY A 291 9.84 7.76 2.37
CA GLY A 291 10.22 9.15 2.06
C GLY A 291 10.77 9.93 3.28
N GLU A 292 11.36 11.10 3.03
CA GLU A 292 12.11 11.81 4.08
C GLU A 292 11.23 12.69 5.00
N TYR A 293 10.36 13.57 4.48
CA TYR A 293 9.69 14.61 5.29
C TYR A 293 8.24 14.93 4.88
N ASP A 294 7.48 15.48 5.84
CA ASP A 294 6.45 16.49 5.56
C ASP A 294 7.13 17.84 5.24
N PHE A 295 6.80 18.47 4.11
CA PHE A 295 7.39 19.75 3.71
C PHE A 295 6.92 20.94 4.54
N GLU A 296 5.74 20.90 5.17
CA GLU A 296 5.24 22.04 5.94
C GLU A 296 5.91 22.14 7.31
N ASN A 297 6.03 21.01 8.03
CA ASN A 297 6.56 20.99 9.39
C ASN A 297 8.02 20.48 9.51
N MET A 298 8.62 19.99 8.42
CA MET A 298 9.91 19.26 8.42
C MET A 298 9.95 18.06 9.39
N ILE A 299 8.79 17.49 9.70
CA ILE A 299 8.67 16.27 10.50
C ILE A 299 9.05 15.09 9.57
N PRO A 300 9.99 14.22 9.96
CA PRO A 300 10.29 13.04 9.18
C PRO A 300 9.06 12.15 9.01
N ARG A 301 8.75 11.67 7.79
CA ARG A 301 7.52 10.85 7.56
C ARG A 301 7.50 9.55 8.38
N THR A 302 8.68 9.10 8.79
CA THR A 302 8.91 7.99 9.73
C THR A 302 8.26 8.23 11.11
N GLY A 303 8.17 9.50 11.53
CA GLY A 303 7.43 9.98 12.70
C GLY A 303 6.00 10.39 12.38
N MET A 304 5.45 9.99 11.23
CA MET A 304 4.04 10.08 10.80
C MET A 304 3.57 8.73 10.18
N THR A 305 4.26 7.63 10.49
CA THR A 305 3.98 6.29 9.95
C THR A 305 3.63 5.30 11.06
N LEU A 306 2.55 4.54 10.89
CA LEU A 306 2.20 3.34 11.64
C LEU A 306 2.66 2.11 10.85
N ALA A 307 3.57 1.32 11.41
CA ALA A 307 4.13 0.17 10.73
C ALA A 307 3.71 -1.15 11.41
N ILE A 308 3.17 -2.09 10.64
CA ILE A 308 2.65 -3.36 11.15
C ILE A 308 3.45 -4.53 10.55
N ILE A 309 4.01 -5.35 11.43
CA ILE A 309 4.73 -6.59 11.08
C ILE A 309 4.12 -7.77 11.83
N SER A 310 3.93 -8.88 11.13
CA SER A 310 3.31 -10.09 11.67
C SER A 310 4.37 -11.10 12.10
N GLU A 311 4.32 -11.58 13.35
CA GLU A 311 5.21 -12.65 13.81
C GLU A 311 4.82 -13.99 13.17
N SER A 312 5.80 -14.70 12.61
CA SER A 312 5.59 -15.95 11.86
C SER A 312 4.78 -15.84 10.55
N ASP A 313 4.69 -14.64 9.98
CA ASP A 313 4.15 -14.41 8.63
C ASP A 313 4.81 -15.35 7.60
N PRO A 314 4.03 -16.20 6.91
CA PRO A 314 4.56 -17.18 5.97
C PRO A 314 4.74 -16.63 4.55
N VAL A 315 4.27 -15.41 4.27
CA VAL A 315 4.34 -14.75 2.96
C VAL A 315 5.47 -13.71 2.94
N VAL A 316 5.48 -12.78 3.90
CA VAL A 316 6.51 -11.74 4.06
C VAL A 316 7.33 -12.06 5.31
N PRO A 317 8.60 -12.49 5.19
CA PRO A 317 9.39 -12.87 6.35
C PRO A 317 9.64 -11.68 7.28
N GLU A 318 9.48 -11.89 8.59
CA GLU A 318 9.76 -10.90 9.65
C GLU A 318 11.13 -10.20 9.49
N SER A 319 12.14 -10.91 8.97
CA SER A 319 13.47 -10.33 8.72
C SER A 319 13.48 -9.25 7.64
N SER A 320 12.60 -9.33 6.64
CA SER A 320 12.40 -8.28 5.62
C SER A 320 11.66 -7.08 6.20
N GLY A 321 10.65 -7.30 7.06
CA GLY A 321 9.99 -6.23 7.79
C GLY A 321 10.95 -5.49 8.72
N ARG A 322 11.75 -6.22 9.52
CA ARG A 322 12.77 -5.62 10.40
C ARG A 322 13.87 -4.86 9.66
N ALA A 323 14.24 -5.30 8.44
CA ALA A 323 15.18 -4.58 7.60
C ALA A 323 14.59 -3.22 7.17
N PHE A 324 13.36 -3.20 6.65
CA PHE A 324 12.65 -1.97 6.29
C PHE A 324 12.63 -0.96 7.42
N LEU A 325 12.22 -1.38 8.62
CA LEU A 325 12.09 -0.50 9.77
C LEU A 325 13.44 0.11 10.18
N LYS A 326 14.51 -0.68 10.12
CA LYS A 326 15.88 -0.20 10.37
C LYS A 326 16.30 0.84 9.34
N ASP A 327 16.02 0.59 8.07
CA ASP A 327 16.52 1.41 6.94
C ASP A 327 15.68 2.69 6.76
N ALA A 328 14.37 2.62 7.02
CA ALA A 328 13.48 3.76 7.24
C ALA A 328 13.75 4.50 8.58
N GLY A 329 14.81 4.17 9.33
CA GLY A 329 15.18 4.87 10.58
C GLY A 329 14.18 4.75 11.73
N ILE A 330 13.17 3.88 11.63
CA ILE A 330 12.18 3.63 12.67
C ILE A 330 12.85 2.84 13.81
N ASN A 331 12.74 3.35 15.04
CA ASN A 331 13.55 2.86 16.14
C ASN A 331 13.12 1.45 16.61
N LEU A 332 13.85 0.43 16.15
CA LEU A 332 13.66 -0.97 16.55
C LEU A 332 13.75 -1.25 18.06
N THR A 333 14.25 -0.32 18.90
CA THR A 333 14.17 -0.49 20.37
C THR A 333 12.79 -0.21 20.96
N ALA A 334 11.86 0.35 20.17
CA ALA A 334 10.43 0.36 20.46
C ALA A 334 9.76 -0.99 20.17
N VAL A 335 10.38 -1.86 19.34
CA VAL A 335 9.90 -3.23 19.10
C VAL A 335 10.24 -4.12 20.30
N LYS A 336 9.46 -4.00 21.38
CA LYS A 336 9.46 -5.04 22.42
C LYS A 336 8.68 -6.23 21.90
N THR A 337 9.24 -7.43 22.01
CA THR A 337 8.63 -8.72 21.65
C THR A 337 7.31 -9.04 22.38
N THR A 338 6.93 -8.22 23.35
CA THR A 338 5.68 -8.30 24.13
C THR A 338 5.37 -6.91 24.70
N ASP A 339 5.01 -5.92 23.87
CA ASP A 339 4.57 -4.60 24.39
C ASP A 339 3.07 -4.57 24.67
N LEU A 340 2.68 -5.16 25.80
CA LEU A 340 1.29 -5.25 26.29
C LEU A 340 0.65 -3.89 26.64
N ILE A 341 1.33 -2.79 26.30
CA ILE A 341 1.03 -1.41 26.67
C ILE A 341 0.88 -0.53 25.40
N ASN A 342 1.14 -1.07 24.19
CA ASN A 342 0.86 -0.34 22.93
C ASN A 342 -0.64 -0.29 22.56
N THR A 343 -1.50 -0.42 23.57
CA THR A 343 -2.91 0.02 23.57
C THR A 343 -3.04 1.51 23.91
N ALA A 344 -1.95 2.20 24.29
CA ALA A 344 -1.92 3.62 24.63
C ALA A 344 -1.81 4.52 23.38
N LEU A 345 -2.84 4.44 22.51
CA LEU A 345 -2.95 5.08 21.20
C LEU A 345 -1.86 4.66 20.18
N PRO A 346 -2.20 4.57 18.89
CA PRO A 346 -1.22 4.40 17.82
C PRO A 346 -0.42 5.70 17.64
N MET A 347 0.58 5.94 18.50
CA MET A 347 1.50 7.05 18.27
C MET A 347 2.29 6.82 16.97
N PRO A 348 2.57 7.87 16.18
CA PRO A 348 3.44 7.77 15.02
C PRO A 348 4.82 7.16 15.35
N GLY A 349 5.28 6.24 14.50
CA GLY A 349 6.47 5.41 14.74
C GLY A 349 6.22 4.18 15.64
N GLY A 350 4.95 3.90 16.00
CA GLY A 350 4.53 2.73 16.76
C GLY A 350 4.36 1.44 15.94
N PHE A 351 4.22 0.32 16.66
CA PHE A 351 4.04 -1.02 16.10
C PHE A 351 2.79 -1.70 16.66
N LEU A 352 2.02 -2.35 15.79
CA LEU A 352 0.90 -3.19 16.22
C LEU A 352 1.31 -4.65 16.30
N TYR A 353 1.21 -5.21 17.51
CA TYR A 353 1.03 -6.64 17.73
C TYR A 353 -0.47 -6.85 17.97
N ALA A 354 -1.08 -7.79 17.26
CA ALA A 354 -2.39 -8.28 17.69
C ALA A 354 -2.21 -8.99 19.05
N ILE A 355 -2.97 -8.56 20.05
CA ILE A 355 -2.98 -9.15 21.39
C ILE A 355 -4.38 -9.62 21.74
N ASP A 356 -4.50 -10.75 22.43
CA ASP A 356 -5.82 -11.25 22.84
C ASP A 356 -6.40 -10.44 24.01
N GLY A 357 -7.69 -10.66 24.32
CA GLY A 357 -8.36 -10.02 25.46
C GLY A 357 -7.77 -10.39 26.85
N GLU A 358 -6.73 -11.23 26.89
CA GLU A 358 -5.96 -11.62 28.07
C GLU A 358 -4.50 -11.09 28.03
N ASN A 359 -4.18 -10.22 27.04
CA ASN A 359 -2.87 -9.65 26.75
C ASN A 359 -1.78 -10.67 26.35
N ASN A 360 -2.12 -11.73 25.60
CA ASN A 360 -1.14 -12.60 24.95
C ASN A 360 -0.89 -12.16 23.48
N PRO A 361 0.36 -12.18 22.96
CA PRO A 361 0.62 -11.95 21.54
C PRO A 361 -0.04 -13.04 20.67
N ILE A 362 -0.73 -12.61 19.62
CA ILE A 362 -1.40 -13.47 18.65
C ILE A 362 -0.53 -13.55 17.38
N PRO A 363 -0.26 -14.76 16.84
CA PRO A 363 0.29 -14.88 15.50
C PRO A 363 -0.73 -14.37 14.47
N MET A 364 -0.39 -13.32 13.71
CA MET A 364 -1.17 -12.90 12.55
C MET A 364 -0.70 -13.64 11.30
N ASP A 365 -1.60 -14.36 10.64
CA ASP A 365 -1.31 -15.14 9.43
C ASP A 365 -1.33 -14.24 8.18
N HIS A 366 -0.22 -13.55 7.96
CA HIS A 366 0.03 -12.53 6.93
C HIS A 366 -0.91 -11.31 6.93
N SER A 367 -2.21 -11.51 6.71
CA SER A 367 -3.19 -10.44 6.52
C SER A 367 -3.98 -10.11 7.78
N PHE A 368 -4.29 -8.82 7.91
CA PHE A 368 -5.37 -8.30 8.76
C PHE A 368 -6.63 -8.01 7.92
N GLU A 369 -6.66 -8.43 6.65
CA GLU A 369 -7.79 -8.24 5.72
C GLU A 369 -8.67 -9.50 5.60
N TYR A 370 -8.11 -10.68 5.92
CA TYR A 370 -8.72 -11.97 5.64
C TYR A 370 -8.26 -13.05 6.65
N TYR A 371 -9.02 -13.29 7.72
CA TYR A 371 -9.22 -14.64 8.28
C TYR A 371 -10.35 -14.70 9.33
N PRO A 372 -11.38 -15.56 9.16
CA PRO A 372 -12.44 -15.76 10.16
C PRO A 372 -12.07 -16.75 11.30
N ASP A 373 -10.85 -17.30 11.32
CA ASP A 373 -10.40 -18.28 12.32
C ASP A 373 -9.63 -17.64 13.50
N LEU A 374 -9.32 -16.34 13.43
CA LEU A 374 -9.00 -15.54 14.60
C LEU A 374 -10.30 -15.11 15.29
N GLY A 375 -10.32 -15.08 16.62
CA GLY A 375 -11.51 -14.61 17.37
C GLY A 375 -11.85 -13.16 17.00
N GLY A 376 -13.10 -12.91 16.61
CA GLY A 376 -13.52 -11.62 16.01
C GLY A 376 -13.08 -10.39 16.79
N ASP A 377 -13.21 -10.43 18.12
CA ASP A 377 -12.78 -9.40 19.08
C ASP A 377 -11.37 -8.85 18.84
N LEU A 378 -10.47 -9.65 18.25
CA LEU A 378 -9.03 -9.36 18.12
C LEU A 378 -8.68 -8.73 16.77
N TYR A 379 -9.47 -9.08 15.75
CA TYR A 379 -9.46 -8.46 14.43
C TYR A 379 -10.00 -7.03 14.54
N GLU A 380 -11.14 -6.87 15.22
CA GLU A 380 -11.75 -5.56 15.49
C GLU A 380 -10.80 -4.59 16.21
N VAL A 381 -10.10 -5.05 17.24
CA VAL A 381 -9.10 -4.22 17.95
C VAL A 381 -7.98 -3.75 17.02
N ALA A 382 -7.50 -4.60 16.10
CA ALA A 382 -6.48 -4.19 15.14
C ALA A 382 -7.02 -3.16 14.13
N GLN A 383 -8.25 -3.33 13.64
CA GLN A 383 -8.93 -2.36 12.77
C GLN A 383 -9.16 -1.01 13.47
N ASP A 384 -9.60 -1.02 14.73
CA ASP A 384 -9.79 0.18 15.55
C ASP A 384 -8.47 0.92 15.73
N GLN A 385 -7.39 0.22 16.08
CA GLN A 385 -6.06 0.83 16.22
C GLN A 385 -5.48 1.36 14.89
N ILE A 386 -5.93 0.84 13.74
CA ILE A 386 -5.59 1.39 12.41
C ILE A 386 -6.42 2.66 12.14
N ALA A 387 -7.71 2.67 12.47
CA ALA A 387 -8.57 3.83 12.25
C ALA A 387 -8.24 5.00 13.19
N ASP A 388 -7.95 4.71 14.46
CA ASP A 388 -7.57 5.71 15.47
C ASP A 388 -6.24 6.41 15.15
N PHE A 389 -5.38 5.78 14.36
CA PHE A 389 -4.12 6.38 13.91
C PHE A 389 -4.34 7.60 13.00
N PHE A 390 -5.39 7.55 12.19
CA PHE A 390 -5.73 8.58 11.23
C PHE A 390 -6.60 9.70 11.84
N LEU A 391 -7.05 9.58 13.10
CA LEU A 391 -7.65 10.70 13.81
C LEU A 391 -6.63 11.85 13.97
N PRO A 392 -7.08 13.12 14.07
CA PRO A 392 -6.21 14.23 14.42
C PRO A 392 -5.47 14.01 15.74
N ASP A 393 -4.22 14.48 15.85
CA ASP A 393 -3.46 14.39 17.08
C ASP A 393 -4.07 15.33 18.16
N ASP A 394 -4.70 14.75 19.19
CA ASP A 394 -5.24 15.49 20.34
C ASP A 394 -4.14 16.34 21.03
N ASN A 395 -4.38 17.65 21.17
CA ASN A 395 -3.45 18.65 21.76
C ASN A 395 -3.33 18.58 23.30
#